data_AF-A0A5C9A8A8-F1
#
_entry.id   AF-A0A5C9A8A8-F1
#
_cell.length_a   1.000
_cell.length_b   1.000
_cell.length_c   1.000
_cell.angle_alpha   90.00
_cell.angle_beta   90.00
_cell.angle_gamma   90.00
#
_symmetry.space_group_name_H-M   'P 1'
#
loop_
_entity.id
_entity.type
_entity.pdbx_description
1 polymer ?
#
loop_
_entity_poly.entity_id
_entity_poly.type
_entity_poly.pdbx_seq_one_letter_code
_entity_poly.pdbx_strand_id
1 'polypeptide(L)'
;IEQQEQEISRSLRQQGELVGQRLQLRQQQQQLSQQIVAAADEIARLAQGQANNATTSAGATQAGIYDLIEQDQRQAAESALDRLIDIDLEYVNQMNELRLSALRVQQMVMNLGLEQIQKNAPTLEKQLNNAVKILQRRQIRIEDPGVRAQVATTLTTVSQYSDLLALYQQDSEISNHLQTLAQNNIAQFAQFSSEVSQLVDTIELRNQHGLAHLEKASARG
;
A
#
# COMPACT_ATOMS: atom_id res chain seq x y z
N ILE A 1 -35.60 -23.07 13.84
CA ILE A 1 -36.16 -21.73 13.55
C ILE A 1 -35.58 -20.62 14.46
N GLU A 2 -36.00 -20.42 15.72
CA GLU A 2 -35.50 -19.27 16.55
C GLU A 2 -33.97 -19.25 16.72
N GLN A 3 -33.35 -20.41 16.96
CA GLN A 3 -31.89 -20.52 17.07
C GLN A 3 -31.18 -20.16 15.75
N GLN A 4 -31.72 -20.63 14.62
CA GLN A 4 -31.20 -20.39 13.27
C GLN A 4 -31.26 -18.89 12.91
N GLU A 5 -32.36 -18.23 13.27
CA GLU A 5 -32.55 -16.78 13.06
C GLU A 5 -31.55 -15.97 13.89
N GLN A 6 -31.31 -16.37 15.14
CA GLN A 6 -30.30 -15.73 16.00
C GLN A 6 -28.89 -15.88 15.44
N GLU A 7 -28.55 -17.05 14.91
CA GLU A 7 -27.23 -17.31 14.30
C GLU A 7 -27.01 -16.48 13.02
N ILE A 8 -28.02 -16.40 12.15
CA ILE A 8 -27.99 -15.55 10.95
C ILE A 8 -27.84 -14.07 11.35
N SER A 9 -28.64 -13.59 12.33
CA SER A 9 -28.58 -12.21 12.82
C SER A 9 -27.20 -11.85 13.41
N ARG A 10 -26.58 -12.78 14.15
CA ARG A 10 -25.23 -12.58 14.70
C ARG A 10 -24.19 -12.51 13.58
N SER A 11 -24.26 -13.43 12.62
CA SER A 11 -23.32 -13.47 11.51
C SER A 11 -23.40 -12.24 10.60
N LEU A 12 -24.60 -11.74 10.30
CA LEU A 12 -24.80 -10.50 9.54
C LEU A 12 -24.27 -9.27 10.29
N ARG A 13 -24.46 -9.20 11.61
CA ARG A 13 -23.88 -8.12 12.43
C ARG A 13 -22.36 -8.14 12.38
N GLN A 14 -21.75 -9.31 12.57
CA GLN A 14 -20.30 -9.48 12.46
C GLN A 14 -19.78 -9.08 11.08
N GLN A 15 -20.49 -9.47 10.01
CA GLN A 15 -20.14 -9.09 8.64
C GLN A 15 -20.19 -7.57 8.45
N GLY A 16 -21.20 -6.90 9.00
CA GLY A 16 -21.33 -5.44 8.96
C GLY A 16 -20.18 -4.71 9.67
N GLU A 17 -19.79 -5.17 10.85
CA GLU A 17 -18.66 -4.61 11.61
C GLU A 17 -17.34 -4.73 10.82
N LEU A 18 -17.08 -5.90 10.23
CA LEU A 18 -15.87 -6.16 9.43
C LEU A 18 -15.83 -5.33 8.15
N VAL A 19 -16.98 -5.12 7.49
CA VAL A 19 -17.07 -4.19 6.35
C VAL A 19 -16.74 -2.77 6.79
N GLY A 20 -17.25 -2.33 7.93
CA GLY A 20 -16.92 -1.02 8.51
C GLY A 20 -15.42 -0.85 8.78
N GLN A 21 -14.80 -1.85 9.43
CA GLN A 21 -13.36 -1.86 9.69
C GLN A 21 -12.55 -1.83 8.39
N ARG A 22 -12.96 -2.58 7.38
CA ARG A 22 -12.31 -2.62 6.06
C ARG A 22 -12.32 -1.26 5.37
N LEU A 23 -13.44 -0.53 5.43
CA LEU A 23 -13.55 0.82 4.86
C LEU A 23 -12.57 1.78 5.55
N GLN A 24 -12.46 1.71 6.88
CA GLN A 24 -11.50 2.50 7.65
C GLN A 24 -10.05 2.18 7.27
N LEU A 25 -9.70 0.89 7.14
CA LEU A 25 -8.36 0.48 6.72
C LEU A 25 -8.02 0.99 5.33
N ARG A 26 -8.94 0.91 4.37
CA ARG A 26 -8.71 1.43 3.01
C ARG A 26 -8.48 2.92 2.98
N GLN A 27 -9.19 3.68 3.82
CA GLN A 27 -8.97 5.11 3.96
C GLN A 27 -7.57 5.40 4.53
N GLN A 28 -7.14 4.66 5.56
CA GLN A 28 -5.81 4.80 6.14
C GLN A 28 -4.71 4.41 5.13
N GLN A 29 -4.88 3.31 4.40
CA GLN A 29 -3.97 2.88 3.33
C GLN A 29 -3.81 3.97 2.27
N GLN A 30 -4.92 4.55 1.81
CA GLN A 30 -4.89 5.60 0.79
C GLN A 30 -4.14 6.84 1.27
N GLN A 31 -4.43 7.30 2.50
CA GLN A 31 -3.77 8.46 3.09
C GLN A 31 -2.27 8.23 3.27
N LEU A 32 -1.89 7.09 3.85
CA LEU A 32 -0.49 6.76 4.10
C LEU A 32 0.29 6.53 2.78
N SER A 33 -0.32 5.85 1.81
CA SER A 33 0.25 5.69 0.47
C SER A 33 0.53 7.04 -0.19
N GLN A 34 -0.44 7.97 -0.16
CA GLN A 34 -0.25 9.33 -0.69
C GLN A 34 0.89 10.09 0.01
N GLN A 35 1.00 9.97 1.34
CA GLN A 35 2.08 10.60 2.10
C GLN A 35 3.45 10.05 1.71
N ILE A 36 3.59 8.73 1.60
CA ILE A 36 4.83 8.08 1.20
C ILE A 36 5.20 8.44 -0.24
N VAL A 37 4.23 8.44 -1.16
CA VAL A 37 4.42 8.82 -2.56
C VAL A 37 4.90 10.28 -2.67
N ALA A 38 4.24 11.20 -1.96
CA ALA A 38 4.65 12.61 -1.94
C ALA A 38 6.04 12.81 -1.32
N ALA A 39 6.37 12.05 -0.27
CA ALA A 39 7.69 12.09 0.35
C ALA A 39 8.79 11.57 -0.60
N ALA A 40 8.55 10.46 -1.29
CA ALA A 40 9.50 9.93 -2.28
C ALA A 40 9.71 10.90 -3.46
N ASP A 41 8.65 11.53 -3.92
CA ASP A 41 8.68 12.57 -4.96
C ASP A 41 9.47 13.82 -4.51
N GLU A 42 9.30 14.24 -3.25
CA GLU A 42 10.09 15.33 -2.67
C GLU A 42 11.59 15.01 -2.62
N ILE A 43 11.97 13.78 -2.24
CA ILE A 43 13.38 13.35 -2.32
C ILE A 43 13.90 13.43 -3.76
N ALA A 44 13.09 13.01 -4.73
CA ALA A 44 13.45 13.09 -6.14
C ALA A 44 13.68 14.54 -6.61
N ARG A 45 12.83 15.48 -6.18
CA ARG A 45 13.00 16.92 -6.46
C ARG A 45 14.25 17.49 -5.81
N LEU A 46 14.51 17.19 -4.54
CA LEU A 46 15.71 17.65 -3.83
C LEU A 46 16.98 17.14 -4.51
N ALA A 47 17.01 15.86 -4.88
CA ALA A 47 18.10 15.28 -5.64
C ALA A 47 18.28 15.96 -7.01
N GLN A 48 17.20 16.27 -7.73
CA GLN A 48 17.28 17.02 -8.99
C GLN A 48 17.86 18.43 -8.79
N GLY A 49 17.43 19.14 -7.74
CA GLY A 49 17.96 20.46 -7.41
C GLY A 49 19.47 20.41 -7.12
N GLN A 50 19.93 19.41 -6.38
CA GLN A 50 21.35 19.19 -6.12
C GLN A 50 22.14 18.85 -7.39
N ALA A 51 21.59 18.00 -8.27
CA ALA A 51 22.21 17.70 -9.57
C ALA A 51 22.34 18.96 -10.44
N ASN A 52 21.33 19.83 -10.44
CA ASN A 52 21.37 21.09 -11.18
C ASN A 52 22.44 22.03 -10.62
N ASN A 53 22.51 22.19 -9.30
CA ASN A 53 23.52 23.02 -8.64
C ASN A 53 24.94 22.51 -8.95
N ALA A 54 25.14 21.19 -8.90
CA ALA A 54 26.41 20.55 -9.22
C ALA A 54 26.76 20.72 -10.71
N THR A 55 25.79 20.65 -11.62
CA THR A 55 26.00 20.91 -13.05
C THR A 55 26.40 22.37 -13.30
N THR A 56 25.80 23.33 -12.60
CA THR A 56 26.19 24.73 -12.67
C THR A 56 27.62 24.95 -12.13
N SER A 57 27.97 24.31 -11.01
CA SER A 57 29.33 24.32 -10.46
C SER A 57 30.34 23.74 -11.47
N ALA A 58 30.04 22.57 -12.05
CA ALA A 58 30.84 21.93 -13.08
C ALA A 58 31.08 22.85 -14.28
N GLY A 59 30.02 23.54 -14.76
CA GLY A 59 30.11 24.50 -15.86
C GLY A 59 31.01 25.69 -15.54
N ALA A 60 30.99 26.18 -14.30
CA ALA A 60 31.88 27.24 -13.84
C ALA A 60 33.34 26.76 -13.74
N THR A 61 33.58 25.55 -13.21
CA THR A 61 34.92 24.92 -13.21
C THR A 61 35.45 24.77 -14.63
N GLN A 62 34.60 24.31 -15.57
CA GLN A 62 34.96 24.17 -16.98
C GLN A 62 35.32 25.50 -17.63
N ALA A 63 34.55 26.57 -17.38
CA ALA A 63 34.87 27.91 -17.87
C ALA A 63 36.23 28.40 -17.34
N GLY A 64 36.46 28.24 -16.02
CA GLY A 64 37.72 28.63 -15.39
C GLY A 64 38.94 27.86 -15.90
N ILE A 65 38.78 26.61 -16.36
CA ILE A 65 39.89 25.87 -17.00
C ILE A 65 40.38 26.59 -18.26
N TYR A 66 39.50 27.19 -19.07
CA TYR A 66 39.93 27.95 -20.23
C TYR A 66 40.80 29.15 -19.84
N ASP A 67 40.38 29.91 -18.82
CA ASP A 67 41.15 31.05 -18.31
C ASP A 67 42.53 30.62 -17.78
N LEU A 68 42.61 29.47 -17.10
CA LEU A 68 43.86 28.93 -16.57
C LEU A 68 44.82 28.47 -17.67
N ILE A 69 44.29 27.89 -18.75
CA ILE A 69 45.07 27.50 -19.93
C ILE A 69 45.60 28.75 -20.64
N GLU A 70 44.78 29.78 -20.82
CA GLU A 70 45.19 31.06 -21.43
C GLU A 70 46.30 31.76 -20.64
N GLN A 71 46.30 31.61 -19.32
CA GLN A 71 47.32 32.16 -18.43
C GLN A 71 48.56 31.26 -18.26
N ASP A 72 48.67 30.17 -19.03
CA ASP A 72 49.73 29.14 -18.95
C ASP A 72 49.90 28.52 -17.54
N GLN A 73 48.81 28.50 -16.76
CA GLN A 73 48.77 27.93 -15.41
C GLN A 73 48.44 26.43 -15.46
N ARG A 74 49.28 25.64 -16.13
CA ARG A 74 49.02 24.22 -16.43
C ARG A 74 48.67 23.37 -15.21
N GLN A 75 49.40 23.54 -14.10
CA GLN A 75 49.13 22.77 -12.87
C GLN A 75 47.77 23.11 -12.25
N ALA A 76 47.34 24.37 -12.32
CA ALA A 76 46.03 24.77 -11.84
C ALA A 76 44.91 24.25 -12.75
N ALA A 77 45.13 24.24 -14.08
CA ALA A 77 44.20 23.66 -15.04
C ALA A 77 44.05 22.14 -14.85
N GLU A 78 45.15 21.41 -14.60
CA GLU A 78 45.14 19.99 -14.25
C GLU A 78 44.34 19.73 -12.97
N SER A 79 44.61 20.49 -11.90
CA SER A 79 43.85 20.36 -10.64
C SER A 79 42.36 20.67 -10.80
N ALA A 80 42.00 21.62 -11.67
CA ALA A 80 40.61 21.94 -11.97
C ALA A 80 39.92 20.83 -12.79
N LEU A 81 40.64 20.16 -13.69
CA LEU A 81 40.16 18.97 -14.41
C LEU A 81 39.89 17.81 -13.45
N ASP A 82 40.82 17.54 -12.53
CA ASP A 82 40.64 16.48 -11.52
C ASP A 82 39.39 16.76 -10.67
N ARG A 83 39.22 18.01 -10.20
CA ARG A 83 38.02 18.43 -9.46
C ARG A 83 36.74 18.25 -10.29
N LEU A 84 36.76 18.66 -11.56
CA LEU A 84 35.59 18.56 -12.42
C LEU A 84 35.14 17.09 -12.55
N ILE A 85 36.08 16.16 -12.75
CA ILE A 85 35.78 14.74 -12.95
C ILE A 85 35.40 14.08 -11.63
N ASP A 86 36.26 14.16 -10.63
CA ASP A 86 36.18 13.33 -9.42
C ASP A 86 35.16 13.86 -8.41
N ILE A 87 34.83 15.15 -8.48
CA ILE A 87 33.93 15.80 -7.53
C ILE A 87 32.64 16.22 -8.24
N ASP A 88 32.73 17.18 -9.17
CA ASP A 88 31.53 17.82 -9.71
C ASP A 88 30.66 16.84 -10.53
N LEU A 89 31.24 16.11 -11.49
CA LEU A 89 30.51 15.17 -12.34
C LEU A 89 30.07 13.90 -11.58
N GLU A 90 30.91 13.39 -10.69
CA GLU A 90 30.56 12.25 -9.85
C GLU A 90 29.41 12.58 -8.89
N TYR A 91 29.37 13.79 -8.31
CA TYR A 91 28.25 14.23 -7.48
C TYR A 91 26.94 14.38 -8.28
N VAL A 92 26.99 14.89 -9.53
CA VAL A 92 25.82 14.91 -10.44
C VAL A 92 25.27 13.48 -10.64
N ASN A 93 26.15 12.51 -10.90
CA ASN A 93 25.75 11.11 -11.06
C ASN A 93 25.10 10.56 -9.78
N GLN A 94 25.68 10.83 -8.62
CA GLN A 94 25.13 10.40 -7.34
C GLN A 94 23.72 10.96 -7.09
N MET A 95 23.47 12.22 -7.43
CA MET A 95 22.16 12.85 -7.27
C MET A 95 21.14 12.31 -8.26
N ASN A 96 21.53 12.05 -9.51
CA ASN A 96 20.67 11.37 -10.48
C ASN A 96 20.26 9.97 -10.01
N GLU A 97 21.20 9.23 -9.45
CA GLU A 97 20.93 7.90 -8.91
C GLU A 97 20.03 7.92 -7.67
N LEU A 98 20.21 8.90 -6.78
CA LEU A 98 19.32 9.14 -5.64
C LEU A 98 17.90 9.42 -6.14
N ARG A 99 17.76 10.30 -7.14
CA ARG A 99 16.48 10.63 -7.78
C ARG A 99 15.79 9.39 -8.36
N LEU A 100 16.50 8.60 -9.15
CA LEU A 100 15.95 7.37 -9.75
C LEU A 100 15.53 6.35 -8.68
N SER A 101 16.32 6.22 -7.61
CA SER A 101 15.98 5.36 -6.47
C SER A 101 14.69 5.82 -5.78
N ALA A 102 14.48 7.14 -5.67
CA ALA A 102 13.30 7.72 -5.02
C ALA A 102 12.05 7.50 -5.87
N LEU A 103 12.13 7.76 -7.18
CA LEU A 103 11.06 7.47 -8.13
C LEU A 103 10.70 5.99 -8.18
N ARG A 104 11.68 5.09 -8.02
CA ARG A 104 11.42 3.65 -7.94
C ARG A 104 10.59 3.31 -6.70
N VAL A 105 10.94 3.85 -5.53
CA VAL A 105 10.14 3.64 -4.31
C VAL A 105 8.73 4.21 -4.48
N GLN A 106 8.62 5.42 -5.04
CA GLN A 106 7.33 6.04 -5.35
C GLN A 106 6.46 5.12 -6.22
N GLN A 107 7.01 4.61 -7.33
CA GLN A 107 6.29 3.71 -8.23
C GLN A 107 5.89 2.39 -7.55
N MET A 108 6.77 1.83 -6.73
CA MET A 108 6.46 0.61 -5.99
C MET A 108 5.28 0.82 -5.04
N VAL A 109 5.23 1.95 -4.33
CA VAL A 109 4.14 2.29 -3.41
C VAL A 109 2.84 2.60 -4.16
N MET A 110 2.90 3.32 -5.28
CA MET A 110 1.72 3.55 -6.13
C MET A 110 1.13 2.26 -6.69
N ASN A 111 1.98 1.25 -6.94
CA ASN A 111 1.57 -0.05 -7.44
C ASN A 111 1.16 -1.03 -6.32
N LEU A 112 1.20 -0.61 -5.05
CA LEU A 112 0.67 -1.44 -3.97
C LEU A 112 -0.85 -1.51 -4.07
N GLY A 113 -1.35 -2.73 -4.23
CA GLY A 113 -2.77 -3.04 -4.23
C GLY A 113 -3.03 -4.34 -3.48
N LEU A 114 -4.28 -4.52 -3.06
CA LEU A 114 -4.72 -5.70 -2.32
C LEU A 114 -4.40 -7.00 -3.09
N GLU A 115 -4.56 -6.99 -4.41
CA GLU A 115 -4.28 -8.15 -5.27
C GLU A 115 -2.80 -8.53 -5.26
N GLN A 116 -1.90 -7.55 -5.34
CA GLN A 116 -0.45 -7.79 -5.31
C GLN A 116 -0.01 -8.36 -3.97
N ILE A 117 -0.57 -7.84 -2.87
CA ILE A 117 -0.29 -8.29 -1.50
C ILE A 117 -0.79 -9.73 -1.30
N GLN A 118 -2.02 -10.04 -1.74
CA GLN A 118 -2.55 -11.40 -1.69
C GLN A 118 -1.71 -12.41 -2.48
N LYS A 119 -1.15 -11.98 -3.62
CA LYS A 119 -0.34 -12.86 -4.47
C LYS A 119 1.07 -13.08 -3.93
N ASN A 120 1.78 -12.04 -3.50
CA ASN A 120 3.23 -12.08 -3.26
C ASN A 120 3.73 -11.11 -2.15
N ALA A 121 3.03 -11.00 -1.02
CA ALA A 121 3.39 -10.08 0.07
C ALA A 121 4.88 -10.12 0.49
N PRO A 122 5.49 -11.30 0.76
CA PRO A 122 6.87 -11.37 1.25
C PRO A 122 7.90 -10.84 0.24
N THR A 123 7.65 -11.05 -1.05
CA THR A 123 8.52 -10.57 -2.13
C THR A 123 8.44 -9.05 -2.23
N LEU A 124 7.23 -8.48 -2.17
CA LEU A 124 7.02 -7.04 -2.24
C LEU A 124 7.65 -6.33 -1.04
N GLU A 125 7.48 -6.88 0.16
CA GLU A 125 8.09 -6.37 1.39
C GLU A 125 9.63 -6.34 1.26
N LYS A 126 10.23 -7.44 0.82
CA LYS A 126 11.68 -7.52 0.62
C LYS A 126 12.17 -6.51 -0.42
N GLN A 127 11.44 -6.35 -1.53
CA GLN A 127 11.82 -5.39 -2.57
C GLN A 127 11.72 -3.95 -2.06
N LEU A 128 10.65 -3.58 -1.36
CA LEU A 128 10.46 -2.25 -0.80
C LEU A 128 11.52 -1.94 0.27
N ASN A 129 11.77 -2.88 1.19
CA ASN A 129 12.81 -2.75 2.20
C ASN A 129 14.19 -2.49 1.58
N ASN A 130 14.53 -3.23 0.53
CA ASN A 130 15.80 -3.04 -0.18
C ASN A 130 15.87 -1.68 -0.88
N ALA A 131 14.79 -1.24 -1.52
CA ALA A 131 14.74 0.05 -2.20
C ALA A 131 14.91 1.22 -1.20
N VAL A 132 14.23 1.16 -0.05
CA VAL A 132 14.36 2.17 1.01
C VAL A 132 15.75 2.15 1.66
N LYS A 133 16.36 0.97 1.88
CA LYS A 133 17.75 0.87 2.35
C LYS A 133 18.76 1.46 1.37
N ILE A 134 18.53 1.33 0.06
CA ILE A 134 19.37 1.98 -0.95
C ILE A 134 19.24 3.50 -0.83
N LEU A 135 18.02 4.02 -0.71
CA LEU A 135 17.79 5.45 -0.50
C LEU A 135 18.49 5.99 0.75
N GLN A 136 18.37 5.29 1.88
CA GLN A 136 19.03 5.68 3.13
C GLN A 136 20.56 5.75 2.97
N ARG A 137 21.17 4.76 2.29
CA ARG A 137 22.61 4.79 2.03
C ARG A 137 23.03 5.95 1.11
N ARG A 138 22.23 6.25 0.08
CA ARG A 138 22.50 7.36 -0.85
C ARG A 138 22.29 8.73 -0.19
N GLN A 139 21.36 8.85 0.74
CA GLN A 139 21.13 10.09 1.49
C GLN A 139 22.37 10.55 2.26
N ILE A 140 23.16 9.63 2.82
CA ILE A 140 24.38 9.97 3.58
C ILE A 140 25.45 10.63 2.68
N ARG A 141 25.43 10.36 1.38
CA ARG A 141 26.38 10.89 0.39
C ARG A 141 26.03 12.29 -0.13
N ILE A 142 24.91 12.86 0.29
CA ILE A 142 24.54 14.24 -0.06
C ILE A 142 25.54 15.21 0.60
N GLU A 143 26.19 16.06 -0.19
CA GLU A 143 27.21 16.98 0.30
C GLU A 143 26.60 18.12 1.10
N ASP A 144 25.55 18.75 0.58
CA ASP A 144 24.85 19.84 1.26
C ASP A 144 24.21 19.35 2.58
N PRO A 145 24.64 19.86 3.75
CA PRO A 145 24.14 19.40 5.05
C PRO A 145 22.65 19.69 5.27
N GLY A 146 22.14 20.80 4.73
CA GLY A 146 20.74 21.20 4.87
C GLY A 146 19.84 20.27 4.07
N VAL A 147 20.17 20.04 2.81
CA VAL A 147 19.44 19.09 1.95
C VAL A 147 19.57 17.66 2.49
N ARG A 148 20.74 17.28 2.99
CA ARG A 148 20.93 15.97 3.63
C ARG A 148 19.99 15.76 4.81
N ALA A 149 19.83 16.76 5.69
CA ALA A 149 18.92 16.70 6.83
C ALA A 149 17.45 16.69 6.39
N GLN A 150 17.10 17.47 5.36
CA GLN A 150 15.75 17.47 4.79
C GLN A 150 15.40 16.11 4.20
N VAL A 151 16.28 15.51 3.38
CA VAL A 151 16.08 14.16 2.83
C VAL A 151 16.01 13.11 3.94
N ALA A 152 16.81 13.22 5.00
CA ALA A 152 16.72 12.33 6.16
C ALA A 152 15.34 12.39 6.83
N THR A 153 14.81 13.60 7.01
CA THR A 153 13.48 13.82 7.58
C THR A 153 12.40 13.27 6.66
N THR A 154 12.47 13.54 5.36
CA THR A 154 11.50 12.99 4.39
C THR A 154 11.57 11.46 4.33
N LEU A 155 12.75 10.87 4.51
CA LEU A 155 12.92 9.41 4.58
C LEU A 155 12.23 8.75 5.78
N THR A 156 11.97 9.48 6.87
CA THR A 156 11.19 8.89 7.98
C THR A 156 9.75 8.61 7.55
N THR A 157 9.14 9.50 6.76
CA THR A 157 7.81 9.28 6.16
C THR A 157 7.86 8.12 5.17
N VAL A 158 8.86 8.07 4.28
CA VAL A 158 9.02 6.95 3.34
C VAL A 158 9.18 5.61 4.08
N SER A 159 9.83 5.60 5.25
CA SER A 159 10.04 4.39 6.07
C SER A 159 8.75 3.83 6.66
N GLN A 160 7.64 4.59 6.68
CA GLN A 160 6.31 4.11 7.11
C GLN A 160 5.67 3.15 6.10
N TYR A 161 6.36 2.81 5.01
CA TYR A 161 5.90 1.77 4.08
C TYR A 161 5.66 0.42 4.77
N SER A 162 6.37 0.11 5.87
CA SER A 162 6.11 -1.10 6.66
C SER A 162 4.72 -1.10 7.27
N ASP A 163 4.28 0.05 7.78
CA ASP A 163 2.96 0.22 8.37
C ASP A 163 1.88 0.12 7.28
N LEU A 164 2.15 0.69 6.11
CA LEU A 164 1.29 0.55 4.94
C LEU A 164 1.13 -0.93 4.54
N LEU A 165 2.21 -1.70 4.50
CA LEU A 165 2.16 -3.13 4.21
C LEU A 165 1.35 -3.90 5.27
N ALA A 166 1.51 -3.57 6.54
CA ALA A 166 0.72 -4.16 7.63
C ALA A 166 -0.78 -3.87 7.46
N LEU A 167 -1.15 -2.65 7.06
CA LEU A 167 -2.55 -2.30 6.78
C LEU A 167 -3.13 -3.12 5.61
N TYR A 168 -2.34 -3.37 4.56
CA TYR A 168 -2.78 -4.23 3.45
C TYR A 168 -2.92 -5.70 3.85
N GLN A 169 -2.02 -6.20 4.70
CA GLN A 169 -2.14 -7.55 5.26
C GLN A 169 -3.42 -7.68 6.09
N GLN A 170 -3.74 -6.68 6.90
CA GLN A 170 -4.98 -6.66 7.67
C GLN A 170 -6.26 -6.59 6.80
N ASP A 171 -6.27 -5.80 5.72
CA ASP A 171 -7.41 -5.81 4.76
C ASP A 171 -7.52 -7.18 4.06
N SER A 172 -6.39 -7.84 3.76
CA SER A 172 -6.39 -9.18 3.19
C SER A 172 -7.02 -10.22 4.14
N GLU A 173 -6.67 -10.18 5.43
CA GLU A 173 -7.26 -11.04 6.45
C GLU A 173 -8.76 -10.80 6.62
N ILE A 174 -9.19 -9.54 6.70
CA ILE A 174 -10.61 -9.19 6.76
C ILE A 174 -11.35 -9.64 5.50
N SER A 175 -10.73 -9.49 4.32
CA SER A 175 -11.31 -9.95 3.05
C SER A 175 -11.55 -11.46 3.05
N ASN A 176 -10.59 -12.24 3.53
CA ASN A 176 -10.74 -13.70 3.67
C ASN A 176 -11.86 -14.05 4.65
N HIS A 177 -11.89 -13.39 5.81
CA HIS A 177 -12.91 -13.64 6.83
C HIS A 177 -14.32 -13.28 6.34
N LEU A 178 -14.47 -12.14 5.65
CA LEU A 178 -15.74 -11.75 5.02
C LEU A 178 -16.19 -12.77 3.98
N GLN A 179 -15.27 -13.38 3.24
CA GLN A 179 -15.58 -14.41 2.25
C GLN A 179 -16.07 -15.70 2.92
N THR A 180 -15.42 -16.14 4.00
CA THR A 180 -15.89 -17.27 4.81
C THR A 180 -17.26 -16.99 5.43
N LEU A 181 -17.47 -15.81 6.02
CA LEU A 181 -18.77 -15.42 6.58
C LEU A 181 -19.86 -15.38 5.52
N ALA A 182 -19.58 -14.88 4.31
CA ALA A 182 -20.53 -14.87 3.21
C ALA A 182 -20.95 -16.30 2.81
N GLN A 183 -20.00 -17.23 2.70
CA GLN A 183 -20.29 -18.63 2.40
C GLN A 183 -21.13 -19.29 3.50
N ASN A 184 -20.77 -19.05 4.77
CA ASN A 184 -21.52 -19.56 5.92
C ASN A 184 -22.95 -19.01 5.95
N ASN A 185 -23.13 -17.72 5.69
CA ASN A 185 -24.46 -17.10 5.63
C ASN A 185 -25.32 -17.74 4.54
N ILE A 186 -24.78 -17.99 3.35
CA ILE A 186 -25.51 -18.66 2.27
C ILE A 186 -25.98 -20.06 2.71
N ALA A 187 -25.10 -20.84 3.35
CA ALA A 187 -25.45 -22.16 3.86
C ALA A 187 -26.53 -22.10 4.96
N GLN A 188 -26.41 -21.16 5.90
CA GLN A 188 -27.37 -20.95 6.98
C GLN A 188 -28.74 -20.54 6.46
N PHE A 189 -28.80 -19.63 5.48
CA PHE A 189 -30.05 -19.23 4.83
C PHE A 189 -30.71 -20.37 4.07
N ALA A 190 -29.93 -21.19 3.36
CA ALA A 190 -30.45 -22.37 2.68
C ALA A 190 -31.05 -23.39 3.66
N GLN A 191 -30.37 -23.65 4.78
CA GLN A 191 -30.88 -24.54 5.82
C GLN A 191 -32.14 -23.99 6.48
N PHE A 192 -32.16 -22.70 6.84
CA PHE A 192 -33.33 -22.04 7.40
C PHE A 192 -34.54 -22.14 6.47
N SER A 193 -34.35 -21.88 5.18
CA SER A 193 -35.41 -22.00 4.16
C SER A 193 -35.98 -23.42 4.07
N SER A 194 -35.10 -24.43 4.13
CA SER A 194 -35.49 -25.85 4.16
C SER A 194 -36.33 -26.18 5.40
N GLU A 195 -35.91 -25.75 6.59
CA GLU A 195 -36.66 -25.96 7.84
C GLU A 195 -38.04 -25.28 7.83
N VAL A 196 -38.12 -24.05 7.33
CA VAL A 196 -39.39 -23.32 7.19
C VAL A 196 -40.33 -24.07 6.24
N SER A 197 -39.80 -24.57 5.11
CA SER A 197 -40.59 -25.33 4.14
C SER A 197 -41.15 -26.61 4.76
N GLN A 198 -40.32 -27.38 5.46
CA GLN A 198 -40.77 -28.59 6.19
C GLN A 198 -41.83 -28.29 7.24
N LEU A 199 -41.71 -27.15 7.94
CA LEU A 199 -42.70 -26.74 8.93
C LEU A 199 -44.05 -26.41 8.28
N VAL A 200 -44.03 -25.70 7.15
CA VAL A 200 -45.24 -25.40 6.36
C VAL A 200 -45.88 -26.69 5.86
N ASP A 201 -45.11 -27.60 5.27
CA ASP A 201 -45.61 -28.90 4.79
C ASP A 201 -46.27 -29.71 5.93
N THR A 202 -45.66 -29.69 7.11
CA THR A 202 -46.20 -30.39 8.30
C THR A 202 -47.51 -29.76 8.77
N ILE A 203 -47.61 -28.43 8.76
CA ILE A 203 -48.83 -27.69 9.12
C ILE A 203 -49.94 -27.96 8.10
N GLU A 204 -49.62 -27.94 6.81
CA GLU A 204 -50.57 -28.25 5.74
C GLU A 204 -51.12 -29.68 5.88
N LEU A 205 -50.24 -30.66 6.09
CA LEU A 205 -50.65 -32.05 6.31
C LEU A 205 -51.55 -32.19 7.54
N ARG A 206 -51.19 -31.52 8.65
CA ARG A 206 -51.98 -31.54 9.89
C ARG A 206 -53.35 -30.89 9.70
N ASN A 207 -53.43 -29.79 8.96
CA ASN A 207 -54.69 -29.11 8.65
C ASN A 207 -55.59 -29.98 7.77
N GLN A 208 -55.03 -30.63 6.74
CA GLN A 208 -55.77 -31.58 5.90
C GLN A 208 -56.36 -32.73 6.72
N HIS A 209 -55.56 -33.32 7.63
CA HIS A 209 -56.06 -34.35 8.54
C HIS A 209 -57.17 -33.84 9.46
N GLY A 210 -56.99 -32.66 10.06
CA GLY A 210 -58.00 -32.03 10.92
C GLY A 210 -59.33 -31.78 10.20
N LEU A 211 -59.27 -31.25 8.98
CA LEU A 211 -60.44 -31.04 8.12
C LEU A 211 -61.16 -32.36 7.81
N ALA A 212 -60.42 -33.39 7.39
CA ALA A 212 -61.00 -34.71 7.11
C ALA A 212 -61.65 -35.34 8.36
N HIS A 213 -61.12 -35.08 9.56
CA HIS A 213 -61.73 -35.52 10.81
C HIS A 213 -63.04 -34.77 11.11
N LEU A 214 -63.09 -33.45 10.88
CA LEU A 214 -64.29 -32.64 11.06
C LEU A 214 -65.40 -33.03 10.07
N GLU A 215 -65.07 -33.27 8.80
CA GLU A 215 -66.02 -33.75 7.80
C GLU A 215 -66.63 -35.08 8.21
N LYS A 216 -65.81 -36.05 8.64
CA LYS A 216 -66.28 -37.35 9.14
C LYS A 216 -67.14 -37.26 10.40
N ALA A 217 -66.86 -36.29 11.27
CA ALA A 217 -67.68 -36.05 12.46
C ALA A 217 -69.02 -35.40 12.10
N SER A 218 -69.04 -34.47 11.15
CA SER A 218 -70.27 -33.83 10.66
C SER A 218 -71.19 -34.79 9.90
N ALA A 219 -70.64 -35.79 9.21
CA ALA A 219 -71.41 -36.81 8.49
C ALA A 219 -72.03 -37.88 9.41
N ARG A 220 -71.74 -37.85 10.72
CA ARG A 220 -72.22 -38.82 11.72
C ARG A 220 -73.20 -38.21 12.74
N GLY A 221 -73.43 -36.89 12.69
CA GLY A 221 -74.48 -36.20 13.44
C GLY A 221 -75.69 -35.94 12.55
#